data_AF-V5HBG3-F1
#
_entry.id   AF-V5HBG3-F1
#
_cell.length_a   1.000
_cell.length_b   1.000
_cell.length_c   1.000
_cell.angle_alpha   90.00
_cell.angle_beta   90.00
_cell.angle_gamma   90.00
#
_symmetry.space_group_name_H-M   'P 1'
#
loop_
_entity.id
_entity.type
_entity.pdbx_description
1 polymer ?
#
loop_
_entity_poly.entity_id
_entity_poly.type
_entity_poly.pdbx_seq_one_letter_code
_entity_poly.pdbx_strand_id
1 'polypeptide(L)'
;MKALFYLLLLLAEVLLFGTITLTIYWIFNYQGGVAWANDTRKQFNLHYILMVGGFIFLNGHAMLVYRSFTCCKKIYNKVLHTIFFVLSISAITIGIVSAFQAHNNVADPRHFYSLHSWIGLGTMGLFALQFVLGVHFIPTVRCCARDKADT
;
A
#
# COMPACT_ATOMS: atom_id res chain seq x y z
N MET A 1 14.34 26.21 -6.15
CA MET A 1 14.31 24.73 -5.97
C MET A 1 13.51 24.27 -4.75
N LYS A 2 13.74 24.78 -3.53
CA LYS A 2 12.97 24.37 -2.33
C LYS A 2 11.46 24.64 -2.44
N ALA A 3 11.05 25.82 -2.92
CA ALA A 3 9.64 26.17 -3.09
C ALA A 3 8.90 25.20 -4.03
N LEU A 4 9.53 24.83 -5.16
CA LEU A 4 8.97 23.85 -6.09
C LEU A 4 8.81 22.47 -5.44
N PHE A 5 9.79 22.02 -4.66
CA PHE A 5 9.70 20.74 -3.94
C PHE A 5 8.51 20.73 -2.97
N TYR A 6 8.31 21.78 -2.16
CA TYR A 6 7.19 21.85 -1.23
C TYR A 6 5.84 21.95 -1.94
N LEU A 7 5.78 22.65 -3.09
CA LEU A 7 4.57 22.68 -3.92
C LEU A 7 4.21 21.29 -4.44
N LEU A 8 5.19 20.55 -4.97
CA LEU A 8 4.99 19.19 -5.46
C LEU A 8 4.59 18.22 -4.32
N LEU A 9 5.18 18.39 -3.13
CA LEU A 9 4.81 17.62 -1.95
C LEU A 9 3.36 17.91 -1.54
N LEU A 10 2.97 19.19 -1.45
CA LEU A 10 1.59 19.58 -1.16
C LEU A 10 0.61 19.01 -2.19
N LEU A 11 0.96 19.06 -3.47
CA LEU A 11 0.14 18.49 -4.55
C LEU A 11 -0.02 16.97 -4.37
N ALA A 12 1.07 16.26 -4.07
CA ALA A 12 1.02 14.81 -3.83
C ALA A 12 0.12 14.47 -2.63
N GLU A 13 0.25 15.19 -1.51
CA GLU A 13 -0.59 15.00 -0.33
C GLU A 13 -2.07 15.25 -0.66
N VAL A 14 -2.40 16.36 -1.33
CA VAL A 14 -3.78 16.67 -1.75
C VAL A 14 -4.36 15.58 -2.64
N LEU A 15 -3.57 15.04 -3.58
CA LEU A 15 -4.01 13.94 -4.46
C LEU A 15 -4.19 12.62 -3.69
N LEU A 16 -3.30 12.30 -2.74
CA LEU A 16 -3.43 11.09 -1.92
C LEU A 16 -4.69 11.15 -1.04
N PHE A 17 -4.90 12.25 -0.31
CA PHE A 17 -6.11 12.44 0.50
C PHE A 17 -7.37 12.54 -0.36
N GLY A 18 -7.29 13.22 -1.51
CA GLY A 18 -8.39 13.37 -2.45
C GLY A 18 -8.86 12.03 -3.02
N THR A 19 -7.92 11.19 -3.47
CA THR A 19 -8.24 9.87 -4.05
C THR A 19 -8.92 8.95 -3.04
N ILE A 20 -8.36 8.79 -1.83
CA ILE A 20 -8.99 7.92 -0.82
C ILE A 20 -10.37 8.43 -0.38
N THR A 21 -10.52 9.74 -0.19
CA THR A 21 -11.80 10.36 0.21
C THR A 21 -12.85 10.16 -0.88
N LEU A 22 -12.49 10.39 -2.14
CA LEU A 22 -13.40 10.22 -3.26
C LEU A 22 -13.79 8.74 -3.45
N THR A 23 -12.86 7.81 -3.28
CA THR A 23 -13.17 6.36 -3.35
C THR A 23 -14.13 5.95 -2.23
N ILE A 24 -13.91 6.39 -0.99
CA ILE A 24 -14.82 6.11 0.12
C ILE A 24 -16.19 6.72 -0.15
N TYR A 25 -16.23 8.00 -0.52
CA TYR A 25 -17.48 8.68 -0.86
C TYR A 25 -18.26 7.94 -1.95
N TRP A 26 -17.58 7.52 -3.03
CA TRP A 26 -18.18 6.78 -4.11
C TRP A 26 -18.79 5.45 -3.66
N ILE A 27 -18.06 4.68 -2.85
CA ILE A 27 -18.49 3.36 -2.38
C ILE A 27 -19.72 3.46 -1.48
N PHE A 28 -19.72 4.41 -0.53
CA PHE A 28 -20.83 4.53 0.42
C PHE A 28 -22.07 5.19 -0.19
N ASN A 29 -21.91 6.17 -1.07
CA ASN A 29 -23.06 6.88 -1.65
C ASN A 29 -23.65 6.18 -2.88
N TYR A 30 -22.83 5.52 -3.70
CA TYR A 30 -23.28 4.92 -4.97
C TYR A 30 -23.24 3.39 -4.99
N GLN A 31 -22.33 2.75 -4.25
CA GLN A 31 -22.16 1.28 -4.29
C GLN A 31 -22.81 0.53 -3.12
N GLY A 32 -23.47 1.25 -2.20
CA GLY A 32 -24.20 0.65 -1.08
C GLY A 32 -23.31 0.11 0.05
N GLY A 33 -22.07 0.60 0.16
CA GLY A 33 -21.15 0.31 1.27
C GLY A 33 -20.30 -0.95 1.09
N VAL A 34 -19.81 -1.47 2.21
CA VAL A 34 -18.88 -2.61 2.29
C VAL A 34 -19.44 -3.74 3.15
N ALA A 35 -19.00 -4.97 2.88
CA ALA A 35 -19.32 -6.14 3.66
C ALA A 35 -18.17 -7.14 3.59
N TRP A 36 -17.93 -7.84 4.69
CA TRP A 36 -16.92 -8.90 4.76
C TRP A 36 -17.38 -10.20 4.08
N ALA A 37 -18.67 -10.55 4.21
CA ALA A 37 -19.25 -11.80 3.76
C ALA A 37 -20.66 -11.60 3.16
N ASN A 38 -21.17 -12.63 2.48
CA ASN A 38 -22.56 -12.79 2.00
C ASN A 38 -23.04 -11.83 0.88
N ASP A 39 -22.26 -10.82 0.52
CA ASP A 39 -22.58 -9.92 -0.59
C ASP A 39 -21.35 -9.70 -1.48
N THR A 40 -21.34 -10.36 -2.63
CA THR A 40 -20.24 -10.32 -3.60
C THR A 40 -19.88 -8.90 -4.02
N ARG A 41 -20.87 -8.04 -4.26
CA ARG A 41 -20.62 -6.66 -4.71
C ARG A 41 -19.97 -5.84 -3.59
N LYS A 42 -20.46 -5.98 -2.36
CA LYS A 42 -19.91 -5.26 -1.21
C LYS A 42 -18.53 -5.78 -0.77
N GLN A 43 -18.21 -7.04 -1.04
CA GLN A 43 -16.85 -7.57 -0.87
C GLN A 43 -15.87 -7.02 -1.90
N PHE A 44 -16.30 -6.83 -3.16
CA PHE A 44 -15.49 -6.13 -4.16
C PHE A 44 -15.30 -4.66 -3.80
N ASN A 45 -16.32 -4.00 -3.27
CA ASN A 45 -16.19 -2.64 -2.74
C ASN A 45 -15.11 -2.56 -1.64
N LEU A 46 -15.09 -3.53 -0.73
CA LEU A 46 -14.05 -3.63 0.30
C LEU A 46 -12.66 -3.83 -0.32
N HIS A 47 -12.54 -4.66 -1.36
CA HIS A 47 -11.30 -4.80 -2.12
C HIS A 47 -10.84 -3.45 -2.71
N TYR A 48 -11.73 -2.67 -3.34
CA TYR A 48 -11.38 -1.38 -3.93
C TYR A 48 -10.86 -0.38 -2.89
N ILE A 49 -11.56 -0.23 -1.76
CA ILE A 49 -11.13 0.68 -0.68
C ILE A 49 -9.78 0.25 -0.11
N LEU A 50 -9.58 -1.06 0.12
CA LEU A 50 -8.34 -1.56 0.70
C LEU A 50 -7.16 -1.48 -0.28
N MET A 51 -7.38 -1.66 -1.59
CA MET A 51 -6.34 -1.45 -2.60
C MET A 51 -5.96 0.03 -2.70
N VAL A 52 -6.92 0.96 -2.77
CA VAL A 52 -6.61 2.40 -2.81
C VAL A 52 -5.96 2.85 -1.49
N GLY A 53 -6.49 2.43 -0.35
CA GLY A 53 -5.95 2.77 0.97
C GLY A 53 -4.55 2.17 1.21
N GLY A 54 -4.35 0.90 0.90
CA GLY A 54 -3.09 0.20 1.11
C GLY A 54 -2.04 0.55 0.07
N PHE A 55 -2.30 0.26 -1.21
CA PHE A 55 -1.31 0.36 -2.29
C PHE A 55 -1.01 1.79 -2.73
N ILE A 56 -1.99 2.70 -2.65
CA ILE A 56 -1.84 4.08 -3.10
C ILE A 56 -1.57 4.99 -1.91
N PHE A 57 -2.48 5.05 -0.95
CA PHE A 57 -2.41 6.02 0.15
C PHE A 57 -1.28 5.71 1.14
N LEU A 58 -1.33 4.56 1.82
CA LEU A 58 -0.34 4.19 2.85
C LEU A 58 1.06 3.99 2.26
N ASN A 59 1.16 3.32 1.11
CA ASN A 59 2.43 3.13 0.43
C ASN A 59 3.01 4.46 -0.09
N GLY A 60 2.16 5.36 -0.62
CA GLY A 60 2.55 6.71 -1.04
C GLY A 60 3.16 7.51 0.11
N HIS A 61 2.52 7.48 1.29
CA HIS A 61 3.08 8.09 2.50
C HIS A 61 4.40 7.44 2.91
N ALA A 62 4.51 6.11 2.87
CA ALA A 62 5.75 5.41 3.17
C ALA A 62 6.92 5.91 2.29
N MET A 63 6.68 6.16 1.00
CA MET A 63 7.69 6.69 0.09
C MET A 63 8.07 8.15 0.39
N LEU A 64 7.10 8.97 0.80
CA LEU A 64 7.31 10.40 1.08
C LEU A 64 8.00 10.67 2.42
N VAL A 65 7.87 9.79 3.42
CA VAL A 65 8.43 9.97 4.79
C VAL A 65 9.88 10.47 4.81
N TYR A 66 10.77 9.87 4.01
CA TYR A 66 12.19 10.24 3.99
C TYR A 66 12.45 11.64 3.41
N ARG A 67 11.51 12.18 2.63
CA ARG A 67 11.61 13.50 2.02
C ARG A 67 10.84 14.57 2.80
N SER A 68 9.76 14.20 3.48
CA SER A 68 8.98 15.10 4.31
C SER A 68 9.70 15.42 5.64
N PHE A 69 10.31 14.42 6.28
CA PHE A 69 10.93 14.56 7.61
C PHE A 69 12.45 14.67 7.54
N THR A 70 12.98 15.60 6.74
CA THR A 70 14.44 15.77 6.59
C THR A 70 15.14 16.30 7.84
N CYS A 71 14.40 16.93 8.76
CA CYS A 71 14.93 17.45 10.03
C CYS A 71 15.08 16.37 11.12
N CYS A 72 14.46 15.21 10.96
CA CYS A 72 14.46 14.15 11.96
C CYS A 72 15.67 13.23 11.81
N LYS A 73 16.08 12.56 12.90
CA LYS A 73 17.11 11.51 12.83
C LYS A 73 16.65 10.42 11.85
N LYS A 74 17.57 9.95 11.01
CA LYS A 74 17.32 8.93 9.97
C LYS A 74 16.65 7.65 10.50
N ILE A 75 16.83 7.32 11.78
CA ILE A 75 16.18 6.18 12.42
C ILE A 75 14.66 6.35 12.52
N TYR A 76 14.15 7.54 12.85
CA TYR A 76 12.71 7.79 12.95
C TYR A 76 12.03 7.66 11.59
N ASN A 77 12.63 8.22 10.54
CA ASN A 77 12.11 8.09 9.17
C ASN A 77 12.08 6.63 8.73
N LYS A 78 13.07 5.82 9.15
CA LYS A 78 13.08 4.38 8.87
C LYS A 78 11.95 3.64 9.58
N VAL A 79 11.73 3.92 10.86
CA VAL A 79 10.64 3.33 11.63
C VAL A 79 9.28 3.72 11.04
N LEU A 80 9.05 5.00 10.76
CA LEU A 80 7.81 5.48 10.14
C LEU A 80 7.57 4.85 8.77
N HIS A 81 8.60 4.80 7.91
CA HIS A 81 8.52 4.13 6.61
C HIS A 81 8.09 2.66 6.78
N THR A 82 8.73 1.92 7.69
CA THR A 82 8.39 0.51 7.93
C THR A 82 6.97 0.35 8.48
N ILE A 83 6.51 1.23 9.38
CA ILE A 83 5.14 1.18 9.91
C ILE A 83 4.12 1.36 8.78
N PHE A 84 4.24 2.42 7.97
CA PHE A 84 3.33 2.64 6.85
C PHE A 84 3.36 1.50 5.84
N PHE A 85 4.55 0.93 5.59
CA PHE A 85 4.70 -0.19 4.67
C PHE A 85 4.01 -1.46 5.21
N VAL A 86 4.16 -1.79 6.49
CA VAL A 86 3.51 -2.95 7.12
C VAL A 86 1.98 -2.78 7.12
N LEU A 87 1.48 -1.58 7.43
CA LEU A 87 0.06 -1.27 7.33
C LEU A 87 -0.45 -1.43 5.90
N SER A 88 0.32 -0.97 4.91
CA SER A 88 0.02 -1.14 3.49
C SER A 88 -0.07 -2.62 3.11
N ILE A 89 0.91 -3.46 3.46
CA ILE A 89 0.85 -4.92 3.22
C ILE A 89 -0.41 -5.52 3.83
N SER A 90 -0.73 -5.20 5.09
CA SER A 90 -1.90 -5.77 5.76
C SER A 90 -3.21 -5.41 5.06
N ALA A 91 -3.39 -4.15 4.66
CA ALA A 91 -4.56 -3.70 3.92
C ALA A 91 -4.66 -4.40 2.56
N ILE A 92 -3.55 -4.52 1.84
CA ILE A 92 -3.47 -5.21 0.56
C ILE A 92 -3.89 -6.68 0.72
N THR A 93 -3.29 -7.42 1.65
CA THR A 93 -3.63 -8.82 1.91
C THR A 93 -5.12 -9.01 2.17
N ILE A 94 -5.71 -8.18 3.04
CA ILE A 94 -7.14 -8.24 3.34
C ILE A 94 -7.98 -7.93 2.10
N GLY A 95 -7.59 -6.93 1.30
CA GLY A 95 -8.30 -6.56 0.08
C GLY A 95 -8.31 -7.68 -0.96
N ILE A 96 -7.20 -8.40 -1.15
CA ILE A 96 -7.13 -9.55 -2.06
C ILE A 96 -7.97 -10.70 -1.55
N VAL A 97 -7.88 -11.01 -0.24
CA VAL A 97 -8.69 -12.04 0.41
C VAL A 97 -10.19 -11.75 0.22
N SER A 98 -10.60 -10.48 0.31
CA SER A 98 -11.97 -10.05 0.02
C SER A 98 -12.37 -10.32 -1.43
N ALA A 99 -11.52 -9.99 -2.41
CA ALA A 99 -11.80 -10.25 -3.82
C ALA A 99 -11.88 -11.74 -4.16
N PHE A 100 -10.99 -12.56 -3.57
CA PHE A 100 -11.04 -14.01 -3.73
C PHE A 100 -12.34 -14.61 -3.19
N GLN A 101 -12.74 -14.20 -1.98
CA GLN A 101 -14.02 -14.64 -1.40
C GLN A 101 -15.21 -14.19 -2.25
N ALA A 102 -15.17 -12.97 -2.80
CA ALA A 102 -16.21 -12.48 -3.70
C ALA A 102 -16.35 -13.34 -4.96
N HIS A 103 -15.23 -13.74 -5.58
CA HIS A 103 -15.24 -14.67 -6.71
C HIS A 103 -15.74 -16.08 -6.35
N ASN A 104 -15.51 -16.55 -5.12
CA ASN A 104 -15.99 -17.87 -4.68
C ASN A 104 -17.50 -17.90 -4.42
N ASN A 105 -18.14 -16.74 -4.26
CA ASN A 105 -19.57 -16.63 -3.99
C ASN A 105 -20.46 -16.77 -5.24
N VAL A 106 -19.88 -16.93 -6.44
CA VAL A 106 -20.63 -17.15 -7.69
C VAL A 106 -20.64 -18.62 -8.09
N ALA A 107 -21.68 -19.04 -8.83
CA ALA A 107 -21.92 -20.45 -9.17
C ALA A 107 -20.82 -21.11 -10.02
N ASP A 108 -20.12 -20.34 -10.87
CA ASP A 108 -18.95 -20.79 -11.66
C ASP A 108 -17.76 -19.85 -11.37
N PRO A 109 -16.97 -20.10 -10.31
CA PRO A 109 -15.88 -19.22 -9.91
C PRO A 109 -14.71 -19.31 -10.90
N ARG A 110 -14.47 -18.21 -11.64
CA ARG A 110 -13.29 -18.07 -12.51
C ARG A 110 -12.29 -17.10 -11.89
N HIS A 111 -11.10 -17.60 -11.59
CA HIS A 111 -10.00 -16.79 -11.08
C HIS A 111 -9.00 -16.43 -12.18
N PHE A 112 -8.31 -15.30 -12.00
CA PHE A 112 -7.14 -14.90 -12.79
C PHE A 112 -7.30 -14.86 -14.32
N TYR A 113 -8.51 -14.63 -14.82
CA TYR A 113 -8.76 -14.55 -16.27
C TYR A 113 -8.54 -13.14 -16.84
N SER A 114 -8.54 -12.10 -15.99
CA SER A 114 -8.45 -10.71 -16.43
C SER A 114 -7.02 -10.20 -16.43
N LEU A 115 -6.66 -9.35 -17.38
CA LEU A 115 -5.35 -8.68 -17.41
C LEU A 115 -5.06 -7.90 -16.11
N HIS A 116 -6.09 -7.34 -15.48
CA HIS A 116 -5.98 -6.69 -14.17
C HIS A 116 -5.42 -7.64 -13.10
N SER A 117 -5.93 -8.87 -13.03
CA SER A 117 -5.50 -9.86 -12.04
C SER A 117 -4.05 -10.31 -12.25
N TRP A 118 -3.60 -10.40 -13.50
CA TRP A 118 -2.20 -10.71 -13.83
C TRP A 118 -1.24 -9.60 -13.41
N ILE A 119 -1.57 -8.33 -13.74
CA ILE A 119 -0.78 -7.17 -13.32
C ILE A 119 -0.79 -7.02 -11.81
N GLY A 120 -1.94 -7.25 -11.17
CA GLY A 120 -2.09 -7.23 -9.72
C GLY A 120 -1.19 -8.25 -9.04
N LEU A 121 -1.21 -9.50 -9.51
CA LEU A 121 -0.35 -10.57 -8.99
C LEU A 121 1.14 -10.24 -9.17
N GLY A 122 1.53 -9.74 -10.34
CA GLY A 122 2.90 -9.30 -10.61
C GLY A 122 3.35 -8.17 -9.68
N THR A 123 2.49 -7.16 -9.51
CA THR A 123 2.77 -6.00 -8.65
C THR A 123 2.88 -6.40 -7.18
N MET A 124 2.01 -7.30 -6.71
CA MET A 124 2.10 -7.85 -5.36
C MET A 124 3.39 -8.65 -5.14
N GLY A 125 3.78 -9.47 -6.12
CA GLY A 125 5.03 -10.23 -6.06
C GLY A 125 6.24 -9.31 -5.94
N LEU A 126 6.29 -8.24 -6.75
CA LEU A 126 7.33 -7.22 -6.66
C LEU A 126 7.29 -6.45 -5.34
N PHE A 127 6.10 -6.15 -4.82
CA PHE A 127 5.93 -5.45 -3.54
C PHE A 127 6.41 -6.29 -2.36
N ALA A 128 6.10 -7.58 -2.35
CA ALA A 128 6.61 -8.53 -1.35
C ALA A 128 8.13 -8.70 -1.46
N LEU A 129 8.67 -8.81 -2.68
CA LEU A 129 10.11 -8.87 -2.90
C LEU A 129 10.82 -7.62 -2.37
N GLN A 130 10.27 -6.43 -2.65
CA GLN A 130 10.77 -5.15 -2.15
C GLN A 130 10.82 -5.12 -0.62
N PHE A 131 9.81 -5.68 0.06
CA PHE A 131 9.79 -5.77 1.52
C PHE A 131 10.91 -6.67 2.05
N VAL A 132 11.00 -7.90 1.53
CA VAL A 132 11.97 -8.91 1.97
C VAL A 132 13.40 -8.38 1.79
N LEU A 133 13.71 -7.83 0.61
CA LEU A 133 15.02 -7.23 0.36
C LEU A 133 15.28 -6.01 1.26
N GLY A 134 14.28 -5.15 1.47
CA GLY A 134 14.41 -3.96 2.31
C GLY A 134 14.66 -4.28 3.80
N VAL A 135 13.97 -5.28 4.34
CA VAL A 135 14.09 -5.68 5.75
C VAL A 135 15.33 -6.53 6.00
N HIS A 136 15.70 -7.44 5.12
CA HIS A 136 16.85 -8.34 5.34
C HIS A 136 18.18 -7.76 4.87
N PHE A 137 18.23 -7.14 3.69
CA PHE A 137 19.49 -6.76 3.08
C PHE A 137 20.09 -5.50 3.72
N ILE A 138 19.25 -4.51 4.07
CA ILE A 138 19.70 -3.22 4.62
C ILE A 138 20.36 -3.37 6.01
N PRO A 139 19.80 -4.12 6.98
CA PRO A 139 20.47 -4.34 8.26
C PRO A 139 21.74 -5.16 8.13
N THR A 140 21.73 -6.24 7.34
CA THR A 140 22.89 -7.13 7.17
C THR A 140 24.11 -6.38 6.63
N VAL A 141 23.93 -5.57 5.59
CA VAL A 141 25.03 -4.74 5.04
C VAL A 141 25.51 -3.71 6.06
N ARG A 142 24.63 -3.14 6.88
CA ARG A 142 25.03 -2.20 7.95
C ARG A 142 25.76 -2.88 9.09
N CYS A 143 25.41 -4.10 9.46
CA CYS A 143 26.16 -4.89 10.43
C CYS A 143 27.58 -5.15 9.92
N CYS A 144 27.73 -5.67 8.69
CA CYS A 144 29.05 -5.90 8.10
C CYS A 144 29.88 -4.62 7.92
N ALA A 145 29.25 -3.49 7.62
CA ALA A 145 29.95 -2.21 7.50
C ALA A 145 30.42 -1.65 8.85
N ARG A 146 29.69 -1.95 9.94
CA ARG A 146 30.06 -1.53 11.29
C ARG A 146 31.24 -2.36 11.83
N ASP A 147 31.22 -3.67 11.61
CA ASP A 147 32.32 -4.57 11.97
C ASP A 147 33.67 -4.13 11.37
N LYS A 148 33.66 -3.64 10.12
CA LYS A 148 34.87 -3.13 9.44
C LYS A 148 35.34 -1.76 9.92
N ALA A 149 34.52 -1.01 10.66
CA ALA A 149 34.88 0.32 11.17
C ALA A 149 35.48 0.26 12.59
N ASP A 150 35.26 -0.85 13.30
CA ASP A 150 35.73 -1.08 14.67
C ASP A 150 37.05 -1.90 14.73
N THR A 151 37.61 -2.29 13.57
CA THR A 151 38.94 -2.89 13.37
C THR A 151 39.92 -1.90 12.76
#